data_AF-A0A6I2ZLD6-F1
#
_entry.id   AF-A0A6I2ZLD6-F1
#
_cell.length_a   1.000
_cell.length_b   1.000
_cell.length_c   1.000
_cell.angle_alpha   90.00
_cell.angle_beta   90.00
_cell.angle_gamma   90.00
#
_symmetry.space_group_name_H-M   'P 1'
#
loop_
_entity.id
_entity.type
_entity.pdbx_description
1 polymer ?
#
loop_
_entity_poly.entity_id
_entity_poly.type
_entity_poly.pdbx_seq_one_letter_code
_entity_poly.pdbx_strand_id
1 'polypeptide(L)'
;MTSRGAGPQPTPDMPSEANTASGGSRWHRPPGIIAAYQSEPWTTRAHTMVRWASIPMETVQQELPSSGEVLEIGCGHGLFSLTAALGSEDRRIIGTDIDGAKLVEARRAAEAAGLGQDRLEFVQVESDWRPPVEQT
;
A
#
# COMPACT_ATOMS: atom_id res chain seq x y z
N MET A 1 -20.83 -29.54 -33.12
CA MET A 1 -19.69 -28.64 -33.34
C MET A 1 -20.20 -27.21 -33.36
N THR A 2 -20.06 -26.47 -32.26
CA THR A 2 -20.18 -25.00 -32.23
C THR A 2 -19.18 -24.49 -31.21
N SER A 3 -18.07 -23.93 -31.69
CA SER A 3 -17.07 -23.27 -30.85
C SER A 3 -17.63 -21.95 -30.35
N ARG A 4 -17.60 -21.74 -29.02
CA ARG A 4 -17.81 -20.41 -28.44
C ARG A 4 -16.49 -19.66 -28.59
N GLY A 5 -16.50 -18.60 -29.39
CA GLY A 5 -15.37 -17.68 -29.51
C GLY A 5 -15.07 -17.04 -28.16
N ALA A 6 -13.78 -16.99 -27.81
CA ALA A 6 -13.29 -16.21 -26.68
C ALA A 6 -13.56 -14.72 -26.96
N GLY A 7 -14.32 -14.07 -26.07
CA GLY A 7 -14.49 -12.62 -26.10
C GLY A 7 -13.14 -11.91 -25.86
N PRO A 8 -13.01 -10.67 -26.32
CA PRO A 8 -11.76 -9.91 -26.15
C PRO A 8 -11.44 -9.77 -24.66
N GLN A 9 -10.19 -10.10 -24.30
CA GLN A 9 -9.65 -9.82 -22.98
C GLN A 9 -9.58 -8.30 -22.79
N PRO A 10 -9.97 -7.76 -21.62
CA PRO A 10 -9.82 -6.34 -21.34
C PRO A 10 -8.32 -5.98 -21.37
N THR A 11 -7.99 -4.95 -22.13
CA THR A 11 -6.63 -4.40 -22.17
C THR A 11 -6.33 -3.68 -20.85
N PRO A 12 -5.08 -3.68 -20.37
CA PRO A 12 -4.71 -2.86 -19.22
C PRO A 12 -4.98 -1.39 -19.55
N ASP A 13 -5.79 -0.71 -18.74
CA ASP A 13 -6.07 0.71 -18.93
C ASP A 13 -4.78 1.52 -18.81
N MET A 14 -4.56 2.40 -19.77
CA MET A 14 -3.49 3.40 -19.74
C MET A 14 -3.70 4.31 -18.51
N PRO A 15 -2.65 4.65 -17.75
CA PRO A 15 -2.79 5.54 -16.60
C PRO A 15 -3.35 6.90 -17.08
N SER A 16 -4.53 7.24 -16.55
CA SER A 16 -5.27 8.47 -16.85
C SER A 16 -4.57 9.70 -16.28
N GLU A 17 -4.59 10.81 -17.03
CA GLU A 17 -4.11 12.15 -16.63
C GLU A 17 -4.71 12.66 -15.30
N ALA A 18 -5.75 11.99 -14.77
CA ALA A 18 -6.38 12.26 -13.49
C ALA A 18 -5.46 12.06 -12.25
N ASN A 19 -4.26 11.49 -12.40
CA ASN A 19 -3.29 11.36 -11.29
C ASN A 19 -2.65 12.70 -10.86
N THR A 20 -3.15 13.85 -11.33
CA THR A 20 -2.49 15.16 -11.16
C THR A 20 -3.27 16.24 -10.39
N ALA A 21 -4.39 15.95 -9.71
CA ALA A 21 -5.08 16.92 -8.85
C ALA A 21 -5.77 16.18 -7.69
N SER A 22 -5.79 16.62 -6.43
CA SER A 22 -5.54 17.94 -5.83
C SER A 22 -5.55 17.78 -4.31
N GLY A 23 -4.61 18.42 -3.60
CA GLY A 23 -4.62 18.50 -2.14
C GLY A 23 -3.23 18.20 -1.57
N GLY A 24 -2.34 19.19 -1.60
CA GLY A 24 -0.99 19.08 -1.05
C GLY A 24 -1.02 18.83 0.45
N SER A 25 -1.22 17.58 0.85
CA SER A 25 -0.98 17.16 2.23
C SER A 25 0.53 17.20 2.45
N ARG A 26 0.97 17.65 3.62
CA ARG A 26 2.39 17.74 4.00
C ARG A 26 3.18 16.41 3.96
N TRP A 27 2.59 15.35 3.44
CA TRP A 27 3.04 13.98 3.54
C TRP A 27 3.55 13.38 2.21
N HIS A 28 3.45 14.10 1.09
CA HIS A 28 3.83 13.61 -0.25
C HIS A 28 5.33 13.69 -0.59
N ARG A 29 6.17 14.18 0.33
CA ARG A 29 7.62 14.24 0.19
C ARG A 29 8.30 14.00 1.54
N PRO A 30 9.51 13.39 1.59
CA PRO A 30 10.33 13.46 2.80
C PRO A 30 10.57 14.95 3.08
N PRO A 31 10.27 15.42 4.31
CA PRO A 31 10.39 14.70 5.57
C PRO A 31 9.07 14.22 6.22
N GLY A 32 7.92 14.31 5.54
CA GLY A 32 6.62 14.03 6.15
C GLY A 32 6.44 12.59 6.62
N ILE A 33 6.44 11.62 5.71
CA ILE A 33 6.07 10.24 6.04
C ILE A 33 7.04 9.54 7.01
N ILE A 34 8.34 9.83 6.89
CA ILE A 34 9.35 9.29 7.81
C ILE A 34 9.14 9.80 9.24
N ALA A 35 8.60 11.02 9.41
CA ALA A 35 8.28 11.56 10.73
C ALA A 35 7.17 10.78 11.46
N ALA A 36 6.31 10.05 10.73
CA ALA A 36 5.31 9.17 11.35
C ALA A 36 5.94 8.05 12.20
N TYR A 37 7.22 7.70 11.93
CA TYR A 37 7.96 6.66 12.64
C TYR A 37 8.84 7.21 13.79
N GLN A 38 8.74 8.50 14.14
CA GLN A 38 9.66 9.12 15.10
C GLN A 38 9.62 8.48 16.50
N SER A 39 8.47 7.92 16.90
CA SER A 39 8.26 7.22 18.18
C SER A 39 8.60 5.73 18.13
N GLU A 40 8.92 5.18 16.96
CA GLU A 40 9.23 3.76 16.79
C GLU A 40 10.68 3.43 17.13
N PRO A 41 11.01 2.13 17.35
CA PRO A 41 12.38 1.69 17.58
C PRO A 41 13.34 2.22 16.52
N TRP A 42 14.59 2.48 16.93
CA TRP A 42 15.60 3.03 16.02
C TRP A 42 15.86 2.12 14.81
N THR A 43 15.71 0.79 14.97
CA THR A 43 15.83 -0.20 13.89
C THR A 43 14.73 -0.02 12.85
N THR A 44 13.50 0.22 13.28
CA THR A 44 12.34 0.49 12.43
C THR A 44 12.55 1.77 11.64
N ARG A 45 12.99 2.83 12.32
CA ARG A 45 13.33 4.12 11.70
C ARG A 45 14.43 3.99 10.66
N ALA A 46 15.50 3.25 10.98
CA ALA A 46 16.58 2.98 10.04
C ALA A 46 16.07 2.18 8.83
N HIS A 47 15.28 1.13 9.06
CA HIS A 47 14.71 0.30 8.00
C HIS A 47 13.80 1.12 7.07
N THR A 48 12.89 1.96 7.60
CA THR A 48 12.00 2.77 6.75
C THR A 48 12.76 3.83 5.97
N MET A 49 13.80 4.45 6.54
CA MET A 49 14.70 5.34 5.79
C MET A 49 15.42 4.63 4.65
N VAL A 50 15.99 3.44 4.89
CA VAL A 50 16.66 2.64 3.86
C VAL A 50 15.68 2.24 2.76
N ARG A 51 14.46 1.81 3.12
CA ARG A 51 13.41 1.48 2.15
C ARG A 51 13.02 2.68 1.31
N TRP A 52 12.83 3.84 1.93
CA TRP A 52 12.57 5.09 1.20
C TRP A 52 13.67 5.41 0.19
N ALA A 53 14.94 5.26 0.59
CA ALA A 53 16.07 5.57 -0.28
C ALA A 53 16.33 4.53 -1.38
N SER A 54 15.83 3.29 -1.23
CA SER A 54 16.14 2.17 -2.13
C SER A 54 15.00 1.76 -3.05
N ILE A 55 13.76 2.15 -2.72
CA ILE A 55 12.56 1.83 -3.51
C ILE A 55 12.17 3.08 -4.31
N PRO A 56 11.86 2.95 -5.62
CA PRO A 56 11.36 4.07 -6.43
C PRO A 56 9.89 4.36 -6.07
N MET A 57 9.69 4.89 -4.86
CA MET A 57 8.38 5.07 -4.23
C MET A 57 7.43 5.86 -5.14
N GLU A 58 7.91 6.97 -5.68
CA GLU A 58 7.13 7.85 -6.55
C GLU A 58 6.68 7.14 -7.83
N THR A 59 7.55 6.34 -8.45
CA THR A 59 7.20 5.57 -9.65
C THR A 59 6.12 4.55 -9.35
N VAL A 60 6.26 3.77 -8.28
CA VAL A 60 5.24 2.76 -7.91
C VAL A 60 3.90 3.44 -7.57
N GLN A 61 3.92 4.61 -6.95
CA GLN A 61 2.70 5.35 -6.64
C GLN A 61 1.94 5.84 -7.87
N GLN A 62 2.65 6.18 -8.95
CA GLN A 62 2.02 6.63 -10.20
C GLN A 62 1.26 5.52 -10.92
N GLU A 63 1.63 4.26 -10.67
CA GLU A 63 0.96 3.09 -11.23
C GLU A 63 -0.30 2.69 -10.44
N LEU A 64 -0.51 3.26 -9.25
CA LEU A 64 -1.69 2.95 -8.45
C LEU A 64 -2.95 3.62 -9.05
N PRO A 65 -4.11 2.96 -8.96
CA PRO A 65 -5.37 3.59 -9.34
C PRO A 65 -5.64 4.81 -8.44
N SER A 66 -6.31 5.82 -8.97
CA SER A 66 -6.64 7.03 -8.22
C SER A 66 -7.71 6.81 -7.15
N SER A 67 -8.50 5.74 -7.24
CA SER A 67 -9.55 5.37 -6.30
C SER A 67 -9.73 3.85 -6.19
N GLY A 68 -10.46 3.40 -5.17
CA GLY A 68 -10.79 1.99 -4.95
C GLY A 68 -9.86 1.31 -3.94
N GLU A 69 -9.88 -0.02 -3.92
CA GLU A 69 -9.11 -0.83 -2.97
C GLU A 69 -7.78 -1.30 -3.56
N VAL A 70 -6.72 -1.19 -2.75
CA VAL A 70 -5.38 -1.69 -3.08
C VAL A 70 -4.90 -2.62 -1.98
N LEU A 71 -4.52 -3.84 -2.37
CA LEU A 71 -3.90 -4.83 -1.48
C LEU A 71 -2.38 -4.79 -1.64
N GLU A 72 -1.66 -4.60 -0.53
CA GLU A 72 -0.20 -4.75 -0.47
C GLU A 72 0.16 -6.04 0.26
N ILE A 73 0.96 -6.89 -0.41
CA ILE A 73 1.46 -8.14 0.15
C ILE A 73 2.88 -7.93 0.70
N GLY A 74 3.08 -8.24 1.97
CA GLY A 74 4.37 -8.03 2.64
C GLY A 74 4.65 -6.56 2.96
N CYS A 75 3.67 -5.86 3.55
CA CYS A 75 3.74 -4.42 3.80
C CYS A 75 4.78 -4.01 4.85
N GLY A 76 5.28 -4.96 5.64
CA GLY A 76 6.24 -4.74 6.72
C GLY A 76 5.77 -3.66 7.68
N HIS A 77 6.57 -2.59 7.78
CA HIS A 77 6.28 -1.44 8.66
C HIS A 77 5.27 -0.45 8.03
N GLY A 78 4.64 -0.79 6.92
CA GLY A 78 3.58 -0.03 6.28
C GLY A 78 4.01 1.19 5.47
N LEU A 79 5.32 1.40 5.24
CA LEU A 79 5.82 2.64 4.61
C LEU A 79 5.15 2.94 3.27
N PHE A 80 5.06 1.95 2.37
CA PHE A 80 4.36 2.13 1.10
C PHE A 80 2.86 2.26 1.31
N SER A 81 2.24 1.44 2.16
CA SER A 81 0.80 1.51 2.46
C SER A 81 0.36 2.90 2.91
N LEU A 82 1.11 3.52 3.84
CA LEU A 82 0.82 4.87 4.31
C LEU A 82 0.99 5.88 3.18
N THR A 83 2.08 5.79 2.42
CA THR A 83 2.33 6.73 1.32
C THR A 83 1.23 6.60 0.25
N ALA A 84 0.83 5.39 -0.10
CA ALA A 84 -0.26 5.08 -1.04
C ALA A 84 -1.61 5.62 -0.56
N ALA A 85 -1.96 5.41 0.71
CA ALA A 85 -3.18 5.95 1.30
C ALA A 85 -3.19 7.48 1.24
N LEU A 86 -2.08 8.12 1.64
CA LEU A 86 -1.97 9.59 1.60
C LEU A 86 -2.04 10.15 0.19
N GLY A 87 -1.62 9.39 -0.83
CA GLY A 87 -1.63 9.81 -2.22
C GLY A 87 -3.01 10.07 -2.81
N SER A 88 -4.10 9.52 -2.26
CA SER A 88 -5.48 9.82 -2.69
C SER A 88 -6.47 9.54 -1.57
N GLU A 89 -7.43 10.45 -1.37
CA GLU A 89 -8.51 10.28 -0.39
C GLU A 89 -9.52 9.21 -0.79
N ASP A 90 -9.63 8.92 -2.09
CA ASP A 90 -10.56 7.94 -2.65
C ASP A 90 -9.99 6.51 -2.68
N ARG A 91 -8.79 6.32 -2.13
CA ARG A 91 -8.15 5.01 -1.98
C ARG A 91 -8.37 4.43 -0.58
N ARG A 92 -8.66 3.14 -0.54
CA ARG A 92 -8.56 2.29 0.64
C ARG A 92 -7.42 1.30 0.45
N ILE A 93 -6.51 1.24 1.41
CA ILE A 93 -5.33 0.38 1.38
C ILE A 93 -5.46 -0.73 2.41
N ILE A 94 -5.14 -1.96 2.01
CA ILE A 94 -5.05 -3.13 2.89
C ILE A 94 -3.60 -3.61 2.83
N GLY A 95 -2.84 -3.40 3.90
CA GLY A 95 -1.48 -3.92 4.04
C GLY A 95 -1.47 -5.25 4.76
N THR A 96 -0.87 -6.28 4.16
CA THR A 96 -0.73 -7.61 4.77
C THR A 96 0.72 -7.92 5.08
N ASP A 97 1.00 -8.53 6.24
CA ASP A 97 2.32 -9.09 6.54
C ASP A 97 2.18 -10.29 7.48
N ILE A 98 3.19 -11.17 7.48
CA ILE A 98 3.26 -12.31 8.39
C ILE A 98 3.79 -11.90 9.77
N ASP A 99 4.55 -10.81 9.83
CA ASP A 99 5.21 -10.32 11.03
C ASP A 99 4.30 -9.33 11.78
N GLY A 100 3.55 -9.87 12.75
CA GLY A 100 2.64 -9.08 13.58
C GLY A 100 3.33 -7.94 14.35
N ALA A 101 4.62 -8.05 14.69
CA ALA A 101 5.33 -6.97 15.35
C ALA A 101 5.48 -5.75 14.43
N LYS A 102 5.83 -5.97 13.15
CA LYS A 102 5.90 -4.87 12.17
C LYS A 102 4.53 -4.22 11.95
N LEU A 103 3.45 -5.00 11.98
CA LEU A 103 2.09 -4.46 11.83
C LEU A 103 1.67 -3.58 13.00
N VAL A 104 2.12 -3.88 14.23
CA VAL A 104 1.88 -2.99 15.38
C VAL A 104 2.53 -1.62 15.15
N GLU A 105 3.77 -1.61 14.69
CA GLU A 105 4.51 -0.37 14.39
C GLU A 105 3.88 0.38 13.19
N ALA A 106 3.43 -0.35 12.18
CA ALA A 106 2.72 0.21 11.02
C ALA A 106 1.41 0.91 11.42
N ARG A 107 0.63 0.30 12.33
CA ARG A 107 -0.61 0.91 12.86
C ARG A 107 -0.34 2.19 13.64
N ARG A 108 0.70 2.20 14.48
CA ARG A 108 1.11 3.42 15.22
C ARG A 108 1.56 4.53 14.29
N ALA A 109 2.32 4.19 13.25
CA ALA A 109 2.71 5.15 12.23
C ALA A 109 1.48 5.70 11.46
N ALA A 110 0.49 4.85 11.14
CA ALA A 110 -0.74 5.28 10.50
C ALA A 110 -1.54 6.25 11.39
N GLU A 111 -1.66 5.95 12.68
CA GLU A 111 -2.28 6.84 13.68
C GLU A 111 -1.53 8.19 13.76
N ALA A 112 -0.19 8.18 13.85
CA ALA A 112 0.64 9.38 13.86
C ALA A 112 0.51 10.21 12.56
N ALA A 113 0.24 9.56 11.43
CA ALA A 113 -0.04 10.19 10.15
C ALA A 113 -1.49 10.71 10.01
N GLY A 114 -2.38 10.38 10.95
CA GLY A 114 -3.80 10.75 10.93
C GLY A 114 -4.65 9.92 9.97
N LEU A 115 -4.24 8.68 9.66
CA LEU A 115 -4.99 7.75 8.81
C LEU A 115 -5.89 6.84 9.66
N GLY A 116 -7.19 6.88 9.39
CA GLY A 116 -8.19 5.97 9.97
C GLY A 116 -8.17 4.57 9.33
N GLN A 117 -8.72 3.58 10.03
CA GLN A 117 -8.78 2.17 9.57
C GLN A 117 -9.70 1.98 8.36
N ASP A 118 -10.65 2.88 8.19
CA ASP A 118 -11.54 3.04 7.04
C ASP A 118 -10.76 3.36 5.75
N ARG A 119 -9.57 3.98 5.85
CA ARG A 119 -8.68 4.27 4.72
C ARG A 119 -7.46 3.36 4.63
N LEU A 120 -6.93 2.91 5.76
CA LEU A 120 -5.74 2.07 5.81
C LEU A 120 -5.90 0.99 6.89
N GLU A 121 -6.00 -0.25 6.44
CA GLU A 121 -6.06 -1.42 7.32
C GLU A 121 -4.76 -2.22 7.21
N PHE A 122 -4.29 -2.73 8.35
CA PHE A 122 -3.24 -3.74 8.39
C PHE A 122 -3.83 -5.08 8.81
N VAL A 123 -3.44 -6.17 8.16
CA VAL A 123 -3.95 -7.51 8.43
C VAL A 123 -2.79 -8.48 8.55
N GLN A 124 -2.71 -9.20 9.66
CA GLN A 124 -1.75 -10.27 9.78
C GLN A 124 -2.25 -11.48 8.98
N VAL A 125 -1.38 -12.05 8.16
CA VAL A 125 -1.68 -13.26 7.39
C VAL A 125 -0.75 -14.39 7.82
N GLU A 126 -1.24 -15.62 7.69
CA GLU A 126 -0.43 -16.80 7.98
C GLU A 126 0.50 -17.13 6.82
N SER A 127 1.73 -17.53 7.16
CA SER A 127 2.76 -17.88 6.15
C SER A 127 2.48 -19.19 5.42
N ASP A 128 1.60 -20.03 5.95
CA ASP A 128 1.28 -21.36 5.43
C ASP A 128 0.03 -21.39 4.54
N TRP A 129 -0.59 -20.22 4.28
CA TRP A 129 -1.78 -20.16 3.44
C TRP A 129 -1.52 -20.74 2.03
N ARG A 130 -2.47 -21.56 1.59
CA ARG A 130 -2.50 -22.18 0.26
C ARG A 130 -3.88 -21.94 -0.35
N PRO A 131 -3.98 -21.65 -1.66
CA PRO A 131 -5.27 -21.65 -2.31
C PRO A 131 -5.91 -23.04 -2.19
N PRO A 132 -7.25 -23.14 -2.07
CA PRO A 132 -7.94 -24.42 -2.15
C PRO A 132 -7.55 -25.13 -3.44
N VAL A 133 -7.12 -26.39 -3.34
CA VAL A 133 -6.88 -27.21 -4.54
C VAL A 133 -8.25 -27.55 -5.10
N GLU A 134 -8.63 -26.95 -6.24
CA GLU A 134 -9.80 -27.41 -6.99
C GLU A 134 -9.57 -28.87 -7.37
N GLN A 135 -10.34 -29.77 -6.75
CA GLN A 135 -10.32 -31.18 -7.12
C GLN A 135 -10.89 -31.28 -8.53
N THR A 136 -10.01 -31.55 -9.50
CA THR A 136 -10.36 -31.81 -10.90
C THR A 136 -10.75 -33.26 -11.10
#